data_AF-A0A8C7AD23-F1
#
_entry.id   AF-A0A8C7AD23-F1
#
_cell.length_a   1.000
_cell.length_b   1.000
_cell.length_c   1.000
_cell.angle_alpha   90.00
_cell.angle_beta   90.00
_cell.angle_gamma   90.00
#
_symmetry.space_group_name_H-M   'P 1'
#
loop_
_entity.id
_entity.type
_entity.pdbx_description
1 polymer ?
#
loop_
_entity_poly.entity_id
_entity_poly.type
_entity_poly.pdbx_seq_one_letter_code
_entity_poly.pdbx_strand_id
1 'polypeptide(L)' 'MCPSLLAPCPLPSMWQLYPGRRYRGSDSSFWRIVYHIEFSGKEDMLLEQLPDPEGE' A
#
# COMPACT_ATOMS: atom_id res chain seq x y z
N MET A 1 15.58 -0.64 -11.46
CA MET A 1 15.65 -1.66 -10.39
C MET A 1 14.67 -2.77 -10.76
N CYS A 2 15.09 -4.03 -10.71
CA CYS A 2 14.20 -5.18 -10.95
C CYS A 2 13.64 -5.68 -9.61
N PRO A 3 12.36 -6.06 -9.51
CA PRO A 3 11.80 -6.61 -8.27
C PRO A 3 12.58 -7.83 -7.74
N SER A 4 13.19 -8.61 -8.63
CA SER A 4 14.05 -9.75 -8.30
C SER A 4 15.35 -9.39 -7.55
N LEU A 5 15.73 -8.12 -7.54
CA LEU A 5 16.91 -7.62 -6.83
C LEU A 5 16.56 -7.02 -5.46
N LEU A 6 15.27 -6.93 -5.12
CA LEU A 6 14.83 -6.49 -3.81
C LEU A 6 15.03 -7.62 -2.80
N ALA A 7 15.56 -7.27 -1.63
CA ALA A 7 15.57 -8.20 -0.51
C ALA A 7 14.11 -8.53 -0.11
N PRO A 8 13.85 -9.72 0.47
CA PRO A 8 12.55 -10.03 1.05
C PRO A 8 12.13 -8.92 2.02
N CYS A 9 10.93 -8.37 1.82
CA CYS A 9 10.40 -7.30 2.65
C CYS A 9 8.88 -7.49 2.84
N PRO A 10 8.31 -6.96 3.93
CA PRO A 10 6.87 -7.10 4.22
C PRO A 10 5.98 -6.22 3.34
N LEU A 11 6.56 -5.38 2.48
CA LEU A 11 5.81 -4.45 1.62
C LEU A 11 5.71 -5.01 0.20
N PRO A 12 4.59 -4.79 -0.51
CA PRO A 12 4.50 -5.12 -1.91
C PRO A 12 5.50 -4.31 -2.73
N SER A 13 5.91 -4.85 -3.86
CA SER A 13 6.81 -4.15 -4.80
C SER A 13 6.13 -2.94 -5.45
N MET A 14 4.79 -2.93 -5.48
CA MET A 14 3.99 -1.85 -6.06
C MET A 14 2.62 -1.79 -5.39
N TRP A 15 2.09 -0.57 -5.26
CA TRP A 15 0.70 -0.30 -4.95
C TRP A 15 0.00 0.31 -6.16
N GLN A 16 -1.18 -0.22 -6.52
CA GLN A 16 -2.05 0.33 -7.55
C GLN A 16 -3.30 0.92 -6.88
N LEU A 17 -3.66 2.16 -7.24
CA LEU A 17 -4.86 2.79 -6.71
C LEU A 17 -6.10 1.97 -7.09
N TYR A 18 -6.93 1.69 -6.09
CA TYR A 18 -8.12 0.84 -6.18
C TYR A 18 -9.35 1.61 -5.69
N PRO A 19 -10.57 1.31 -6.20
CA PRO A 19 -11.79 1.95 -5.73
C PRO A 19 -11.98 1.88 -4.20
N GLY A 20 -12.59 2.93 -3.65
CA GLY A 20 -12.89 3.02 -2.22
C GLY A 20 -11.76 3.55 -1.34
N ARG A 21 -10.90 4.44 -1.87
CA ARG A 21 -9.74 5.03 -1.16
C ARG A 21 -8.76 3.98 -0.61
N ARG A 22 -8.44 2.99 -1.45
CA ARG A 22 -7.54 1.89 -1.11
C ARG A 22 -6.50 1.70 -2.21
N TYR A 23 -5.42 1.01 -1.86
CA TYR A 23 -4.45 0.48 -2.81
C TYR A 23 -4.53 -1.04 -2.82
N ARG A 24 -4.25 -1.63 -3.99
CA ARG A 24 -3.99 -3.06 -4.14
C ARG A 24 -2.48 -3.27 -4.31
N GLY A 25 -1.88 -4.11 -3.47
CA GLY A 25 -0.49 -4.51 -3.56
C GLY A 25 -0.26 -5.52 -4.70
N SER A 26 0.98 -5.58 -5.21
CA SER A 26 1.40 -6.61 -6.18
C SER A 26 1.31 -8.04 -5.64
N ASP A 27 1.28 -8.19 -4.33
CA ASP A 27 1.02 -9.43 -3.58
C ASP A 27 -0.48 -9.71 -3.36
N SER A 28 -1.36 -8.94 -4.03
CA SER A 28 -2.82 -8.96 -3.89
C SER A 28 -3.38 -8.46 -2.55
N SER A 29 -2.55 -7.99 -1.62
CA SER A 29 -3.02 -7.38 -0.37
C SER A 29 -3.79 -6.08 -0.61
N PHE A 30 -4.73 -5.75 0.27
CA PHE A 30 -5.44 -4.47 0.25
C PHE A 30 -4.93 -3.53 1.33
N TRP A 31 -4.80 -2.24 1.01
CA TRP A 31 -4.31 -1.21 1.92
C TRP A 31 -5.27 -0.03 1.91
N ARG A 32 -5.73 0.44 3.08
CA ARG A 32 -6.53 1.67 3.17
C ARG A 32 -5.65 2.90 3.31
N ILE A 33 -6.04 3.99 2.67
CA ILE A 33 -5.41 5.30 2.88
C ILE A 33 -5.98 5.87 4.18
N VAL A 34 -5.16 5.87 5.24
CA VAL A 34 -5.54 6.44 6.54
C VAL A 34 -5.53 7.96 6.46
N TYR A 35 -4.45 8.53 5.94
CA TYR A 35 -4.37 9.95 5.60
C TYR A 35 -3.44 10.19 4.42
N HIS A 36 -3.64 11.33 3.78
CA HIS A 36 -2.78 11.88 2.75
C HIS A 36 -2.85 13.40 2.90
N ILE A 37 -1.78 14.00 3.40
CA ILE A 37 -1.73 15.41 3.80
C ILE A 37 -0.48 16.08 3.24
N GLU A 38 -0.54 17.39 3.10
CA GLU A 38 0.61 18.25 2.84
C GLU A 38 0.77 19.22 4.01
N PHE A 39 1.97 19.28 4.60
CA PHE A 39 2.28 20.24 5.66
C PHE A 39 3.68 20.82 5.45
N SER A 40 3.77 22.15 5.41
CA SER A 40 5.04 22.88 5.20
C SER A 40 5.81 22.42 3.95
N GLY A 41 5.09 22.14 2.85
CA GLY A 41 5.67 21.68 1.58
C GLY A 41 6.13 20.21 1.58
N LYS A 42 5.82 19.45 2.64
CA LYS A 42 6.06 18.01 2.71
C LYS A 42 4.75 17.24 2.58
N GLU A 43 4.70 16.35 1.60
CA GLU A 43 3.60 15.42 1.39
C GLU A 43 3.83 14.12 2.17
N ASP A 44 2.90 13.76 3.04
CA ASP A 44 2.93 12.54 3.85
C ASP A 44 1.65 11.72 3.62
N MET A 45 1.81 10.39 3.45
CA MET A 45 0.72 9.44 3.28
C MET A 45 0.91 8.26 4.22
N LEU A 46 -0.17 7.84 4.90
CA LEU A 46 -0.19 6.65 5.74
C LEU A 46 -1.13 5.60 5.15
N LEU A 47 -0.60 4.40 4.95
CA LEU A 47 -1.33 3.23 4.52
C LEU A 47 -1.40 2.21 5.66
N GLU A 48 -2.56 1.57 5.80
CA GLU A 48 -2.74 0.45 6.72
C GLU A 48 -3.21 -0.77 5.95
N GLN A 49 -2.55 -1.92 6.16
CA GLN A 49 -2.91 -3.18 5.53
C GLN A 49 -4.24 -3.69 6.11
N LEU A 50 -5.17 -4.05 5.23
CA LEU A 50 -6.43 -4.67 5.58
C LEU A 50 -6.24 -6.19 5.71
N PRO A 51 -7.04 -6.86 6.55
CA PRO A 51 -7.03 -8.33 6.61
C PRO A 51 -7.45 -8.93 5.26
N ASP A 52 -6.93 -10.12 4.98
CA ASP A 52 -7.35 -10.87 3.81
C ASP A 52 -8.85 -11.24 3.91
N PRO A 53 -9.61 -11.16 2.81
CA PRO A 53 -11.04 -11.43 2.83
C PRO A 53 -11.40 -12.91 3.07
N GLU A 54 -10.44 -13.84 3.06
CA GLU A 54 -10.67 -15.29 3.22
C GLU A 54 -10.75 -15.74 4.70
N GLY A 55 -11.22 -14.87 5.59
CA GLY A 55 -11.28 -15.10 7.04
C GLY A 55 -12.67 -14.99 7.68
N GLU A 56 -13.75 -15.23 6.93
CA GLU A 56 -15.12 -15.45 7.44
C GLU A 56 -15.60 -16.89 7.22
#